data_AF-A0A7C1AY00-F1
#
_entry.id   AF-A0A7C1AY00-F1
#
_cell.length_a   1.000
_cell.length_b   1.000
_cell.length_c   1.000
_cell.angle_alpha   90.00
_cell.angle_beta   90.00
_cell.angle_gamma   90.00
#
_symmetry.space_group_name_H-M   'P 1'
#
loop_
_entity.id
_entity.type
_entity.pdbx_description
1 polymer ?
#
loop_
_entity_poly.entity_id
_entity_poly.type
_entity_poly.pdbx_seq_one_letter_code
_entity_poly.pdbx_strand_id
1 'polypeptide(L)'
;MTEKILRHLEYFEPLHPFILIDHVLPETFEMVFERGYSIGITLQEGKASVEDVANLVERYPNRMSAIMLNSDSAKGISEPYLEFLEKGILEDQELRKAMLVGNCVNFFNLDEGRLKP
;
A
#
# COMPACT_ATOMS: atom_id res chain seq x y z
N MET A 1 17.30 -1.93 5.62
CA MET A 1 16.91 -0.64 6.25
C MET A 1 15.62 -0.81 7.05
N THR A 2 14.56 -1.34 6.43
CA THR A 2 13.24 -1.59 7.03
C THR A 2 13.30 -2.22 8.42
N GLU A 3 14.01 -3.33 8.60
CA GLU A 3 14.12 -4.00 9.90
C GLU A 3 14.60 -3.09 11.05
N LYS A 4 15.56 -2.18 10.78
CA LYS A 4 16.04 -1.23 11.80
C LYS A 4 14.94 -0.25 12.20
N ILE A 5 14.15 0.22 11.24
CA ILE A 5 13.01 1.10 11.49
C ILE A 5 11.96 0.37 12.33
N LEU A 6 11.60 -0.86 11.94
CA LEU A 6 10.60 -1.64 12.66
C LEU A 6 11.01 -1.89 14.12
N ARG A 7 12.30 -2.18 14.38
CA ARG A 7 12.83 -2.33 15.76
C ARG A 7 12.70 -1.07 16.60
N HIS A 8 12.81 0.12 16.00
CA HIS A 8 12.59 1.37 16.74
C HIS A 8 11.11 1.60 17.04
N LEU A 9 10.24 1.12 16.17
CA LEU A 9 8.79 1.27 16.31
C LEU A 9 8.16 0.23 17.26
N GLU A 10 8.82 -0.90 17.52
CA GLU A 10 8.35 -1.98 18.42
C GLU A 10 7.91 -1.48 19.81
N TYR A 11 8.51 -0.40 20.33
CA TYR A 11 8.11 0.19 21.62
C TYR A 11 6.76 0.91 21.60
N PHE A 12 6.17 1.07 20.41
CA PHE A 12 4.92 1.78 20.16
C PHE A 12 3.86 0.85 19.59
N GLU A 13 3.85 -0.43 20.02
CA GLU A 13 2.91 -1.45 19.54
C GLU A 13 1.44 -0.99 19.47
N PRO A 14 0.87 -0.29 20.46
CA PRO A 14 -0.51 0.19 20.37
C PRO A 14 -0.76 1.20 19.23
N LEU A 15 0.29 1.80 18.67
CA LEU A 15 0.22 2.75 17.57
C LEU A 15 0.46 2.10 16.20
N HIS A 16 0.89 0.84 16.12
CA HIS A 16 1.18 0.18 14.84
C HIS A 16 0.05 0.28 13.80
N PRO A 17 -1.25 0.11 14.16
CA PRO A 17 -2.34 0.26 13.20
C PRO A 17 -2.44 1.64 12.57
N PHE A 18 -1.89 2.68 13.22
CA PHE A 18 -1.87 4.07 12.79
C PHE A 18 -0.54 4.48 12.13
N ILE A 19 0.37 3.54 11.93
CA ILE A 19 1.67 3.77 11.29
C ILE A 19 1.65 3.12 9.91
N LEU A 20 1.97 3.93 8.90
CA LEU A 20 2.19 3.50 7.53
C LEU A 20 3.69 3.30 7.28
N ILE A 21 4.10 2.09 6.93
CA ILE A 21 5.43 1.85 6.38
C ILE A 21 5.32 1.96 4.86
N ASP A 22 5.91 3.00 4.28
CA ASP A 22 5.88 3.26 2.84
C ASP A 22 7.06 2.61 2.11
N HIS A 23 6.94 2.50 0.78
CA HIS A 23 7.89 1.82 -0.11
C HIS A 23 8.13 0.35 0.23
N VAL A 24 7.09 -0.34 0.67
CA VAL A 24 7.15 -1.78 0.94
C VAL A 24 7.21 -2.54 -0.38
N LEU A 25 8.16 -3.48 -0.45
CA LEU A 25 8.34 -4.40 -1.56
C LEU A 25 7.88 -5.81 -1.18
N PRO A 26 7.60 -6.71 -2.14
CA PRO A 26 7.15 -8.07 -1.87
C PRO A 26 7.99 -8.85 -0.84
N GLU A 27 9.31 -8.66 -0.85
CA GLU A 27 10.24 -9.35 0.05
C GLU A 27 10.14 -8.86 1.50
N THR A 28 9.61 -7.67 1.71
CA THR A 28 9.46 -7.04 3.04
C THR A 28 8.01 -7.01 3.53
N PHE A 29 7.05 -7.32 2.66
CA PHE A 29 5.63 -7.26 2.93
C PHE A 29 5.23 -8.02 4.19
N GLU A 30 5.60 -9.30 4.28
CA GLU A 30 5.22 -10.17 5.40
C GLU A 30 5.80 -9.66 6.72
N MET A 31 7.06 -9.22 6.72
CA MET A 31 7.72 -8.65 7.91
C MET A 31 6.99 -7.43 8.46
N VAL A 32 6.45 -6.58 7.58
CA VAL A 32 5.70 -5.38 7.95
C VAL A 32 4.28 -5.75 8.40
N PHE A 33 3.59 -6.59 7.63
CA PHE A 33 2.21 -7.00 7.91
C PHE A 33 2.07 -7.70 9.27
N GLU A 34 2.94 -8.68 9.56
CA GLU A 34 2.88 -9.47 10.81
C GLU A 34 3.08 -8.63 12.08
N ARG A 35 3.61 -7.41 11.95
CA ARG A 35 3.76 -6.47 13.06
C ARG A 35 2.57 -5.52 13.22
N GLY A 36 1.53 -5.65 12.38
CA GLY A 36 0.29 -4.87 12.50
C GLY A 36 0.35 -3.46 11.92
N TYR A 37 1.33 -3.18 11.05
CA TYR A 37 1.43 -1.88 10.37
C TYR A 37 0.54 -1.80 9.12
N SER A 38 0.16 -0.59 8.75
CA SER A 38 -0.34 -0.30 7.40
C SER A 38 0.80 -0.27 6.39
N ILE A 39 0.51 -0.61 5.13
CA ILE A 39 1.50 -0.88 4.09
C ILE A 39 1.32 0.07 2.91
N GLY A 40 2.34 0.87 2.63
CA GLY A 40 2.41 1.73 1.47
C GLY A 40 3.22 1.07 0.37
N ILE A 41 2.60 0.80 -0.78
CA ILE A 41 3.31 0.32 -1.96
C ILE A 41 3.36 1.45 -2.97
N THR A 42 4.58 1.82 -3.34
CA THR A 42 4.81 2.85 -4.34
C THR A 42 5.05 2.22 -5.70
N LEU A 43 4.08 2.39 -6.59
CA LEU A 43 4.23 2.07 -8.00
C LEU A 43 5.02 3.20 -8.64
N GLN A 44 6.29 2.94 -8.95
CA GLN A 44 7.22 3.89 -9.56
C GLN A 44 8.41 3.13 -10.13
N GLU A 45 9.02 3.66 -11.19
CA GLU A 45 10.19 3.05 -11.80
C GLU A 45 11.34 2.89 -10.78
N GLY A 46 11.91 1.69 -10.69
CA GLY A 46 12.92 1.34 -9.69
C GLY A 46 12.39 1.06 -8.27
N LYS A 47 11.07 1.03 -8.08
CA LYS A 47 10.40 0.60 -6.82
C LYS A 47 9.55 -0.65 -7.08
N ALA A 48 8.25 -0.62 -6.78
CA ALA A 48 7.33 -1.71 -7.09
C ALA A 48 6.74 -1.55 -8.50
N SER A 49 6.58 -2.67 -9.19
CA SER A 49 5.84 -2.81 -10.44
C SER A 49 4.37 -3.16 -10.20
N VAL A 50 3.56 -3.14 -11.25
CA VAL A 50 2.18 -3.59 -11.12
C VAL A 50 2.09 -5.11 -10.90
N GLU A 51 3.00 -5.86 -11.52
CA GLU A 51 3.15 -7.30 -11.34
C GLU A 51 3.45 -7.65 -9.88
N ASP A 52 4.25 -6.85 -9.18
CA ASP A 52 4.52 -7.04 -7.75
C ASP A 52 3.23 -6.95 -6.92
N VAL A 53 2.34 -6.01 -7.25
CA VAL A 53 1.03 -5.88 -6.60
C VAL A 53 0.15 -7.09 -6.91
N ALA A 54 0.09 -7.52 -8.17
CA ALA A 54 -0.68 -8.71 -8.57
C ALA A 54 -0.20 -9.97 -7.83
N ASN A 55 1.12 -10.16 -7.75
CA ASN A 55 1.74 -11.27 -7.01
C ASN A 55 1.41 -11.22 -5.51
N LEU A 56 1.37 -10.03 -4.90
CA LEU A 56 0.98 -9.87 -3.50
C LEU A 56 -0.49 -10.21 -3.28
N VAL A 57 -1.38 -9.80 -4.18
CA VAL A 57 -2.80 -10.15 -4.13
C VAL A 57 -3.01 -11.65 -4.22
N GLU A 58 -2.33 -12.32 -5.17
CA GLU A 58 -2.41 -13.77 -5.35
C GLU A 58 -1.86 -14.52 -4.12
N ARG A 59 -0.71 -14.08 -3.61
CA ARG A 59 -0.03 -14.76 -2.50
C ARG A 59 -0.70 -14.52 -1.14
N TYR A 60 -1.34 -13.37 -0.96
CA TYR A 60 -1.88 -12.93 0.33
C TYR A 60 -3.27 -12.29 0.25
N PRO A 61 -4.29 -12.96 -0.34
CA PRO A 61 -5.58 -12.35 -0.66
C PRO A 61 -6.29 -11.73 0.56
N ASN A 62 -6.12 -12.34 1.75
CA ASN A 62 -6.75 -11.88 2.99
C ASN A 62 -6.02 -10.71 3.68
N ARG A 63 -4.95 -10.16 3.10
CA ARG A 63 -4.11 -9.12 3.71
C ARG A 63 -4.23 -7.76 3.03
N MET A 64 -5.05 -7.67 1.98
CA MET A 64 -5.09 -6.49 1.11
C MET A 64 -5.70 -5.24 1.75
N SER A 65 -6.48 -5.39 2.83
CA SER A 65 -7.04 -4.26 3.58
C SER A 65 -5.98 -3.38 4.25
N ALA A 66 -4.74 -3.87 4.37
CA ALA A 66 -3.61 -3.10 4.92
C ALA A 66 -2.86 -2.29 3.85
N ILE A 67 -3.13 -2.51 2.56
CA ILE A 67 -2.34 -1.93 1.46
C ILE A 67 -2.94 -0.62 0.98
N MET A 68 -2.10 0.39 0.84
CA MET A 68 -2.39 1.64 0.15
C MET A 68 -1.39 1.84 -1.00
N LEU A 69 -1.91 2.07 -2.21
CA LEU A 69 -1.07 2.34 -3.38
C LEU A 69 -0.80 3.84 -3.53
N ASN A 70 0.43 4.20 -3.88
CA ASN A 70 0.81 5.57 -4.21
C ASN A 70 1.82 5.62 -5.38
N SER A 71 1.99 6.80 -5.97
CA SER A 71 2.87 7.01 -7.12
C SER A 71 4.27 7.53 -6.78
N ASP A 72 4.43 8.16 -5.60
CA ASP A 72 5.58 9.02 -5.25
C ASP A 72 6.08 9.89 -6.44
N SER A 73 5.14 10.51 -7.15
CA SER A 73 5.41 11.20 -8.42
C SER A 73 6.01 12.60 -8.25
N ALA A 74 6.63 12.89 -7.10
CA ALA A 74 7.22 14.20 -6.82
C ALA A 74 8.38 14.55 -7.77
N LYS A 75 9.10 13.53 -8.28
CA LYS A 75 10.25 13.70 -9.19
C LYS A 75 9.93 13.44 -10.66
N GLY A 76 8.73 12.96 -10.97
CA GLY A 76 8.34 12.56 -12.32
C GLY A 76 7.02 11.80 -12.33
N ILE A 77 6.41 11.71 -13.51
CA ILE A 77 5.20 10.91 -13.71
C ILE A 77 5.53 9.45 -13.41
N SER A 78 4.64 8.76 -12.69
CA SER A 78 4.76 7.32 -12.48
C SER A 78 3.95 6.58 -13.54
N GLU A 79 4.63 6.14 -14.59
CA GLU A 79 4.05 5.28 -15.62
C GLU A 79 3.46 3.98 -15.01
N PRO A 80 4.13 3.28 -14.07
CA PRO A 80 3.54 2.09 -13.44
C PRO A 80 2.23 2.38 -12.68
N TYR A 81 2.11 3.54 -12.05
CA TYR A 81 0.88 3.92 -11.38
C TYR A 81 -0.25 4.22 -12.39
N LEU A 82 0.06 4.94 -13.48
CA LEU A 82 -0.90 5.17 -14.56
C LEU A 82 -1.33 3.87 -15.23
N GLU A 83 -0.38 2.98 -15.48
CA GLU A 83 -0.63 1.63 -15.99
C GLU A 83 -1.61 0.86 -15.09
N PHE A 84 -1.42 0.92 -13.76
CA PHE A 84 -2.36 0.32 -12.82
C PHE A 84 -3.77 0.92 -12.91
N LEU A 85 -3.88 2.22 -13.20
CA LEU A 85 -5.16 2.91 -13.39
C LEU A 85 -5.84 2.56 -14.73
N GLU A 86 -5.09 2.17 -15.76
CA GLU A 86 -5.63 1.87 -17.08
C GLU A 86 -5.88 0.38 -17.31
N LYS A 87 -4.89 -0.46 -17.02
CA LYS A 87 -4.86 -1.84 -17.52
C LYS A 87 -5.74 -2.83 -16.76
N GLY A 88 -6.33 -2.42 -15.63
CA GLY A 88 -7.23 -3.29 -14.86
C GLY A 88 -6.57 -4.60 -14.43
N ILE A 89 -5.27 -4.57 -14.10
CA ILE A 89 -4.47 -5.77 -13.80
C ILE A 89 -5.07 -6.58 -12.62
N LEU A 90 -5.86 -5.91 -11.78
CA LEU A 90 -6.78 -6.58 -10.87
C LEU A 90 -8.19 -6.57 -11.46
N GLU A 91 -8.70 -7.77 -11.75
CA GLU A 91 -10.08 -7.97 -12.23
C GLU A 91 -11.10 -7.50 -11.17
N ASP A 92 -10.78 -7.72 -9.89
CA ASP A 92 -11.59 -7.30 -8.75
C ASP A 92 -11.54 -5.76 -8.58
N GLN A 93 -12.59 -5.09 -9.07
CA GLN A 93 -12.72 -3.65 -9.02
C GLN A 93 -12.92 -3.12 -7.58
N GLU A 94 -13.52 -3.90 -6.69
CA GLU A 94 -13.74 -3.47 -5.30
C GLU A 94 -12.42 -3.52 -4.53
N LEU A 95 -11.65 -4.59 -4.69
CA LEU A 95 -10.29 -4.69 -4.16
C LEU A 95 -9.41 -3.55 -4.67
N ARG A 96 -9.46 -3.30 -5.98
CA ARG A 96 -8.71 -2.21 -6.61
C ARG A 96 -9.07 -0.84 -6.03
N LYS A 97 -10.37 -0.57 -5.88
CA LYS A 97 -10.86 0.68 -5.27
C LYS A 97 -10.47 0.78 -3.79
N ALA A 98 -10.48 -0.33 -3.07
CA ALA A 98 -10.03 -0.38 -1.68
C ALA A 98 -8.56 0.03 -1.57
N MET A 99 -7.67 -0.53 -2.37
CA MET A 99 -6.23 -0.20 -2.31
C MET A 99 -5.89 1.21 -2.83
N LEU A 100 -6.65 1.74 -3.79
CA LEU A 100 -6.44 3.09 -4.32
C LEU A 100 -6.96 4.18 -3.38
N VAL A 101 -8.11 3.96 -2.74
CA VAL A 101 -8.80 4.99 -1.95
C VAL A 101 -9.30 4.43 -0.62
N GLY A 102 -10.06 3.33 -0.62
CA GLY A 102 -10.80 2.87 0.56
C GLY A 102 -9.95 2.68 1.82
N ASN A 103 -8.79 2.04 1.69
CA ASN A 103 -7.87 1.80 2.80
C ASN A 103 -7.26 3.11 3.33
N CYS A 104 -7.04 4.08 2.44
CA CYS A 104 -6.57 5.42 2.80
C CYS A 104 -7.65 6.20 3.60
N VAL A 105 -8.92 6.10 3.19
CA VAL A 105 -10.05 6.67 3.95
C VAL A 105 -10.07 6.17 5.38
N ASN A 106 -9.96 4.84 5.54
CA ASN A 106 -9.96 4.19 6.85
C ASN A 106 -8.73 4.59 7.68
N PHE A 107 -7.55 4.57 7.09
CA PHE A 107 -6.29 4.88 7.77
C PHE A 107 -6.26 6.32 8.31
N PHE A 108 -6.65 7.30 7.48
CA PHE A 108 -6.66 8.71 7.87
C PHE A 108 -7.94 9.13 8.60
N ASN A 109 -8.87 8.20 8.83
CA ASN A 109 -10.17 8.45 9.43
C ASN A 109 -10.91 9.62 8.72
N LEU A 110 -10.92 9.57 7.38
CA LEU A 110 -11.53 10.59 6.56
C LEU A 110 -13.05 10.37 6.45
N ASP A 111 -13.78 11.47 6.50
CA ASP A 111 -15.22 11.46 6.28
C ASP A 111 -15.50 11.25 4.78
N GLU A 112 -16.18 10.16 4.41
CA GLU A 112 -16.42 9.78 3.00
C GLU A 112 -17.06 10.90 2.18
N GLY A 113 -17.87 11.76 2.82
CA GLY A 113 -18.50 12.92 2.19
C GLY A 113 -17.54 13.99 1.67
N ARG A 114 -16.26 13.96 2.06
CA ARG A 114 -15.20 14.88 1.59
C ARG A 114 -14.43 14.37 0.37
N LEU A 115 -14.62 13.11 -0.01
CA LEU A 115 -13.98 12.50 -1.18
C LEU A 115 -14.88 12.67 -2.40
N LYS A 116 -15.12 13.91 -2.80
CA LYS A 116 -15.67 14.21 -4.12
C LYS A 116 -14.50 14.46 -5.09
N PRO A 117 -14.51 13.86 -6.29
CA PRO A 117 -13.53 14.15 -7.31
C PRO A 117 -13.55 15.62 -7.72
#